data_AF-A0A1C6QBH4-F1
#
_entry.id   AF-A0A1C6QBH4-F1
#
_cell.length_a   1.000
_cell.length_b   1.000
_cell.length_c   1.000
_cell.angle_alpha   90.00
_cell.angle_beta   90.00
_cell.angle_gamma   90.00
#
_symmetry.space_group_name_H-M   'P 1'
#
loop_
_entity.id
_entity.type
_entity.pdbx_description
1 polymer ?
#
loop_
_entity_poly.entity_id
_entity_poly.type
_entity_poly.pdbx_seq_one_letter_code
_entity_poly.pdbx_strand_id
1 'polypeptide(L)'
;MLWLLSGLFAPVPREWRHALIVAAALVALLRDADVLRFPMPQNARQIPQDVLQRDLMRGTLQFGFELGTGVRTYVSASAPYVIALGVLLTGGGVTTAVTAGVGFALGRALSPVTRLASGDVAAWDARLTGRLTAVKVAICATTAAALAVTGWTTVWGG
;
A
#
# COMPACT_ATOMS: atom_id res chain seq x y z
N MET A 1 -10.01 5.98 10.84
CA MET A 1 -9.17 5.50 11.96
C MET A 1 -7.81 6.20 12.01
N LEU A 2 -7.00 6.15 10.95
CA LEU A 2 -5.63 6.71 10.96
C LEU A 2 -5.57 8.20 11.35
N TRP A 3 -6.48 9.04 10.84
CA TRP A 3 -6.56 10.45 11.21
C TRP A 3 -6.83 10.68 12.71
N LEU A 4 -7.75 9.91 13.31
CA LEU A 4 -8.04 9.98 14.76
C LEU A 4 -6.83 9.59 15.61
N LEU A 5 -6.07 8.58 15.17
CA LEU A 5 -4.87 8.11 15.85
C LEU A 5 -3.67 9.04 15.64
N SER A 6 -3.68 9.86 14.59
CA SER A 6 -2.61 10.80 14.29
C SER A 6 -2.46 11.88 15.37
N GLY A 7 -3.56 12.27 16.01
CA GLY A 7 -3.55 13.19 17.16
C GLY A 7 -2.77 12.66 18.38
N LEU A 8 -2.64 11.34 18.54
CA LEU A 8 -1.83 10.73 19.61
C LEU A 8 -0.32 10.88 19.38
N PHE A 9 0.11 11.11 18.14
CA PHE A 9 1.52 11.32 17.78
C PHE A 9 1.90 12.80 17.66
N ALA A 10 0.97 13.72 17.92
CA ALA A 10 1.23 15.15 17.99
C ALA A 10 2.40 15.56 18.93
N PRO A 11 2.63 14.92 20.11
CA PRO A 11 3.73 15.31 20.99
C PRO A 11 5.11 14.82 20.53
N VAL A 12 5.20 13.99 19.49
CA VAL A 12 6.49 13.52 18.97
C VAL A 12 7.11 14.60 18.06
N PRO A 13 8.40 14.95 18.23
CA PRO A 13 9.08 15.91 17.36
C PRO A 13 9.01 15.52 15.87
N ARG A 14 8.97 16.52 14.98
CA ARG A 14 8.77 16.29 13.54
C ARG A 14 9.94 15.51 12.93
N GLU A 15 11.14 15.78 13.40
CA GLU A 15 12.39 15.15 12.97
C GLU A 15 12.37 13.65 13.28
N TRP A 16 11.89 13.28 14.46
CA TRP A 16 11.79 11.89 14.91
C TRP A 16 10.75 11.11 14.12
N ARG A 17 9.59 11.73 13.88
CA ARG A 17 8.54 11.15 13.03
C ARG A 17 9.06 10.93 11.61
N HIS A 18 9.77 11.91 11.05
CA HIS A 18 10.35 11.78 9.72
C HIS A 18 11.43 10.68 9.65
N ALA A 19 12.37 10.66 10.60
CA ALA A 19 13.39 9.63 10.70
C ALA A 19 12.77 8.23 10.77
N LEU A 20 11.69 8.06 11.53
CA LEU A 20 10.95 6.80 11.64
C LEU A 20 10.31 6.39 10.31
N ILE A 21 9.70 7.33 9.57
CA ILE A 21 9.14 7.07 8.23
C ILE A 21 10.22 6.61 7.26
N VAL A 22 11.36 7.31 7.21
CA VAL A 22 12.47 6.97 6.31
C VAL A 22 13.08 5.62 6.67
N ALA A 23 13.32 5.37 7.96
CA ALA A 23 13.83 4.08 8.43
C ALA A 23 12.88 2.93 8.06
N ALA A 24 11.57 3.11 8.27
CA ALA A 24 10.57 2.12 7.87
C ALA A 24 10.55 1.88 6.36
N ALA A 25 10.71 2.94 5.55
CA ALA A 25 10.77 2.84 4.10
C ALA A 25 12.01 2.05 3.61
N LEU A 26 13.17 2.25 4.25
CA LEU A 26 14.40 1.51 3.95
C LEU A 26 14.27 0.03 4.34
N VAL A 27 13.72 -0.26 5.53
CA VAL A 27 13.47 -1.65 5.96
C VAL A 27 12.49 -2.35 5.01
N ALA A 28 11.42 -1.66 4.60
CA ALA A 28 10.47 -2.14 3.61
C ALA A 28 11.12 -2.42 2.25
N LEU A 29 12.04 -1.56 1.79
CA LEU A 29 12.77 -1.75 0.56
C LEU A 29 13.70 -2.97 0.62
N LEU A 30 14.45 -3.11 1.71
CA LEU A 30 15.31 -4.29 1.95
C LEU A 30 14.48 -5.58 1.98
N ARG A 31 13.28 -5.53 2.55
CA ARG A 31 12.36 -6.67 2.59
C ARG A 31 11.77 -7.00 1.21
N ASP A 32 11.35 -6.01 0.43
CA ASP A 32 10.84 -6.23 -0.92
C ASP A 32 11.95 -6.64 -1.91
N ALA A 33 13.21 -6.32 -1.60
CA ALA A 33 14.41 -6.81 -2.29
C ALA A 33 14.89 -8.20 -1.83
N ASP A 34 14.12 -8.87 -0.96
CA ASP A 34 14.42 -10.20 -0.40
C ASP A 34 15.71 -10.29 0.43
N VAL A 35 16.24 -9.14 0.88
CA VAL A 35 17.38 -9.05 1.82
C VAL A 35 16.93 -9.37 3.25
N LEU A 36 15.72 -8.92 3.63
CA LEU A 36 15.11 -9.18 4.92
C LEU A 36 13.81 -9.97 4.74
N ARG A 37 13.56 -10.95 5.62
CA ARG A 37 12.33 -11.77 5.56
C ARG A 37 11.58 -11.71 6.89
N PHE A 38 10.42 -11.08 6.85
CA PHE A 38 9.46 -11.10 7.94
C PHE A 38 8.03 -11.02 7.41
N PRO A 39 7.04 -11.62 8.12
CA PRO A 39 5.64 -11.56 7.72
C PRO A 39 5.08 -10.15 7.93
N MET A 40 4.22 -9.70 7.02
CA MET A 40 3.49 -8.45 7.20
C MET A 40 2.25 -8.67 8.07
N PRO A 41 1.83 -7.66 8.85
CA PRO A 41 0.55 -7.68 9.52
C PRO A 41 -0.56 -7.63 8.47
N GLN A 42 -1.13 -8.78 8.15
CA GLN A 42 -2.15 -8.93 7.11
C GLN A 42 -3.22 -9.92 7.55
N ASN A 43 -4.46 -9.70 7.12
CA ASN A 43 -5.54 -10.65 7.35
C ASN A 43 -5.43 -11.79 6.33
N ALA A 44 -5.17 -13.01 6.82
CA ALA A 44 -4.89 -14.20 5.99
C ALA A 44 -6.13 -14.80 5.31
N ARG A 45 -7.32 -14.22 5.52
CA ARG A 45 -8.56 -14.65 4.86
C ARG A 45 -8.53 -14.14 3.42
N GLN A 46 -8.83 -15.00 2.45
CA GLN A 46 -9.06 -14.60 1.06
C GLN A 46 -10.53 -14.22 0.87
N ILE A 47 -10.80 -13.37 -0.13
CA ILE A 47 -12.16 -12.99 -0.50
C ILE A 47 -12.89 -14.24 -1.03
N PRO A 48 -13.99 -14.67 -0.40
CA PRO A 48 -14.69 -15.89 -0.80
C PRO A 48 -15.32 -15.74 -2.20
N GLN A 49 -15.06 -16.69 -3.11
CA GLN A 49 -15.56 -16.65 -4.50
C GLN A 49 -17.08 -16.88 -4.59
N ASP A 50 -17.68 -17.48 -3.56
CA ASP A 50 -19.12 -17.71 -3.43
C ASP A 50 -19.92 -16.40 -3.24
N VAL A 51 -19.26 -15.30 -2.86
CA VAL A 51 -19.87 -13.97 -2.80
C VAL A 51 -20.32 -13.49 -4.18
N LEU A 52 -19.59 -13.81 -5.25
CA LEU A 52 -20.00 -13.47 -6.63
C LEU A 52 -21.13 -14.35 -7.15
N GLN A 53 -21.34 -15.54 -6.59
CA GLN A 53 -22.28 -16.53 -7.13
C GLN A 53 -23.71 -16.37 -6.61
N ARG A 54 -23.91 -15.76 -5.43
CA ARG A 54 -25.26 -15.60 -4.83
C ARG A 54 -26.03 -14.39 -5.36
N ASP A 55 -25.35 -13.26 -5.55
CA ASP A 55 -25.92 -12.02 -6.10
C ASP A 55 -24.81 -11.26 -6.82
N LEU A 56 -24.91 -11.16 -8.14
CA LEU A 56 -23.85 -10.58 -8.97
C LEU A 56 -23.58 -9.11 -8.62
N MET A 57 -24.62 -8.32 -8.33
CA MET A 57 -24.49 -6.89 -8.08
C MET A 57 -23.95 -6.62 -6.68
N ARG A 58 -24.51 -7.27 -5.65
CA ARG A 58 -24.00 -7.13 -4.27
C ARG A 58 -22.62 -7.77 -4.13
N GLY A 59 -22.40 -8.91 -4.78
CA GLY A 59 -21.15 -9.64 -4.72
C GLY A 59 -19.98 -8.90 -5.36
N THR A 60 -20.20 -8.25 -6.50
CA THR A 60 -19.17 -7.41 -7.16
C THR A 60 -18.83 -6.17 -6.34
N LEU A 61 -19.82 -5.50 -5.75
CA LEU A 61 -19.58 -4.35 -4.86
C LEU A 61 -18.80 -4.77 -3.60
N GLN A 62 -19.18 -5.87 -2.96
CA GLN A 62 -18.47 -6.39 -1.79
C GLN A 62 -17.04 -6.81 -2.14
N PHE A 63 -16.85 -7.53 -3.25
CA PHE A 63 -15.52 -7.92 -3.72
C PHE A 63 -14.64 -6.70 -3.98
N GLY A 64 -15.15 -5.68 -4.69
CA GLY A 64 -14.44 -4.44 -4.95
C GLY A 64 -14.06 -3.70 -3.66
N PHE A 65 -14.96 -3.63 -2.69
CA PHE A 65 -14.68 -3.05 -1.38
C PHE A 65 -13.61 -3.81 -0.61
N GLU A 66 -13.74 -5.15 -0.49
CA GLU A 66 -12.77 -5.99 0.23
C GLU A 66 -11.39 -5.97 -0.44
N LEU A 67 -11.36 -5.93 -1.79
CA LEU A 67 -10.15 -5.81 -2.57
C LEU A 67 -9.50 -4.43 -2.39
N GLY A 68 -10.28 -3.35 -2.53
CA GLY A 68 -9.79 -1.97 -2.49
C GLY A 68 -9.34 -1.52 -1.11
N THR A 69 -9.95 -2.05 -0.04
CA THR A 69 -9.59 -1.73 1.35
C THR A 69 -8.53 -2.67 1.94
N GLY A 70 -8.31 -3.83 1.34
CA GLY A 70 -7.34 -4.82 1.83
C GLY A 70 -7.79 -5.60 3.07
N VAL A 71 -9.04 -5.44 3.52
CA VAL A 71 -9.53 -6.02 4.80
C VAL A 71 -9.52 -7.55 4.82
N ARG A 72 -9.64 -8.19 3.64
CA ARG A 72 -9.69 -9.65 3.47
C ARG A 72 -8.84 -10.14 2.29
N THR A 73 -7.73 -9.47 2.02
CA THR A 73 -6.82 -9.90 0.97
C THR A 73 -5.39 -9.60 1.36
N TYR A 74 -4.51 -10.53 1.00
CA TYR A 74 -3.07 -10.37 1.15
C TYR A 74 -2.58 -9.06 0.51
N VAL A 75 -1.76 -8.32 1.26
CA VAL A 75 -1.01 -7.15 0.80
C VAL A 75 0.46 -7.51 0.99
N SER A 76 1.03 -8.20 0.01
CA SER A 76 2.39 -8.73 0.16
C SER A 76 3.48 -7.66 -0.03
N ALA A 77 3.18 -6.59 -0.78
CA ALA A 77 4.09 -5.46 -0.98
C ALA A 77 4.19 -4.60 0.29
N SER A 78 5.39 -4.09 0.57
CA SER A 78 5.63 -3.31 1.79
C SER A 78 5.21 -1.84 1.67
N ALA A 79 5.20 -1.31 0.44
CA ALA A 79 4.92 0.11 0.18
C ALA A 79 3.59 0.64 0.78
N PRO A 80 2.44 -0.06 0.69
CA PRO A 80 1.19 0.42 1.29
C PRO A 80 1.27 0.63 2.81
N TYR A 81 2.04 -0.20 3.52
CA TYR A 81 2.24 -0.08 4.97
C TYR A 81 3.08 1.15 5.32
N VAL A 82 4.12 1.43 4.53
CA VAL A 82 4.96 2.62 4.69
C VAL A 82 4.16 3.89 4.42
N ILE A 83 3.31 3.90 3.39
CA ILE A 83 2.41 5.02 3.09
C ILE A 83 1.44 5.25 4.25
N ALA A 84 0.81 4.18 4.76
CA ALA A 84 -0.11 4.29 5.90
C ALA A 84 0.58 4.83 7.16
N LEU A 85 1.81 4.37 7.43
CA LEU A 85 2.64 4.89 8.52
C LEU A 85 2.99 6.36 8.32
N GLY A 86 3.33 6.76 7.08
CA GLY A 86 3.59 8.14 6.70
C GLY A 86 2.39 9.05 6.97
N VAL A 87 1.19 8.65 6.53
CA VAL A 87 -0.06 9.40 6.80
C VAL A 87 -0.32 9.51 8.30
N LEU A 88 -0.12 8.43 9.06
CA LEU A 88 -0.32 8.40 10.50
C LEU A 88 0.63 9.35 11.24
N LEU A 89 1.92 9.30 10.93
CA LEU A 89 2.95 10.06 11.65
C LEU A 89 2.99 11.53 11.23
N THR A 90 2.71 11.85 9.97
CA THR A 90 2.76 13.24 9.49
C THR A 90 1.64 14.13 10.01
N GLY A 91 0.61 13.61 10.67
CA GLY A 91 -0.55 14.44 11.02
C GLY A 91 -1.53 14.60 9.85
N GLY A 92 -1.46 13.73 8.84
CA GLY A 92 -2.12 13.93 7.56
C GLY A 92 -3.62 14.24 7.71
N GLY A 93 -4.05 15.37 7.15
CA GLY A 93 -5.47 15.74 7.12
C GLY A 93 -6.31 14.76 6.28
N VAL A 94 -7.64 14.85 6.37
CA VAL A 94 -8.58 13.96 5.69
C VAL A 94 -8.25 13.78 4.20
N THR A 95 -7.88 14.86 3.51
CA THR A 95 -7.48 14.83 2.10
C THR A 95 -6.33 13.86 1.84
N THR A 96 -5.26 13.92 2.63
CA THR A 96 -4.09 13.02 2.47
C THR A 96 -4.45 11.56 2.69
N ALA A 97 -5.29 11.28 3.69
CA ALA A 97 -5.75 9.93 3.99
C ALA A 97 -6.65 9.37 2.87
N VAL A 98 -7.55 10.20 2.33
CA VAL A 98 -8.42 9.82 1.21
C VAL A 98 -7.60 9.60 -0.05
N THR A 99 -6.69 10.51 -0.40
CA THR A 99 -5.82 10.37 -1.59
C THR A 99 -4.96 9.11 -1.50
N ALA A 100 -4.36 8.83 -0.34
CA ALA A 100 -3.59 7.60 -0.12
C ALA A 100 -4.47 6.35 -0.26
N GLY A 101 -5.67 6.36 0.32
CA GLY A 101 -6.63 5.26 0.21
C GLY A 101 -7.11 5.02 -1.23
N VAL A 102 -7.42 6.08 -1.98
CA VAL A 102 -7.80 5.99 -3.40
C VAL A 102 -6.63 5.48 -4.24
N GLY A 103 -5.41 6.00 -4.03
CA GLY A 103 -4.22 5.52 -4.74
C GLY A 103 -3.96 4.03 -4.49
N PHE A 104 -4.12 3.58 -3.24
CA PHE A 104 -4.02 2.16 -2.88
C PHE A 104 -5.08 1.32 -3.60
N ALA A 105 -6.35 1.74 -3.56
CA ALA A 105 -7.45 1.02 -4.22
C ALA A 105 -7.25 0.95 -5.76
N LEU A 106 -6.84 2.06 -6.39
CA LEU A 106 -6.53 2.13 -7.81
C LEU A 106 -5.35 1.22 -8.19
N GLY A 107 -4.26 1.24 -7.42
CA GLY A 107 -3.12 0.36 -7.65
C GLY A 107 -3.50 -1.11 -7.60
N ARG A 108 -4.41 -1.49 -6.70
CA ARG A 108 -4.94 -2.85 -6.63
C ARG A 108 -5.88 -3.20 -7.78
N ALA A 109 -6.67 -2.25 -8.28
CA ALA A 109 -7.54 -2.44 -9.44
C ALA A 109 -6.75 -2.56 -10.76
N LEU A 110 -5.56 -1.96 -10.84
CA LEU A 110 -4.73 -1.94 -12.04
C LEU A 110 -4.31 -3.34 -12.50
N SER A 111 -4.01 -4.23 -11.56
CA SER A 111 -3.61 -5.62 -11.85
C SER A 111 -4.70 -6.41 -12.59
N PRO A 112 -5.94 -6.57 -12.06
CA PRO A 112 -6.99 -7.29 -12.78
C PRO A 112 -7.43 -6.58 -14.06
N VAL A 113 -7.42 -5.24 -14.12
CA VAL A 113 -7.77 -4.49 -15.34
C VAL A 113 -6.75 -4.73 -16.45
N THR A 114 -5.46 -4.63 -16.17
CA THR A 114 -4.40 -4.88 -17.17
C THR A 114 -4.33 -6.35 -17.57
N ARG A 115 -4.59 -7.27 -16.63
CA ARG A 115 -4.73 -8.70 -16.92
C ARG A 115 -5.89 -8.96 -17.87
N LEU A 116 -7.05 -8.37 -17.63
CA LEU A 116 -8.22 -8.50 -18.52
C LEU A 116 -7.95 -7.87 -19.89
N ALA A 117 -7.38 -6.66 -19.92
CA ALA A 117 -7.06 -5.95 -21.15
C ALA A 117 -5.97 -6.64 -22.00
N SER A 118 -5.18 -7.53 -21.39
CA SER A 118 -4.10 -8.22 -22.10
C SER A 118 -4.60 -9.23 -23.14
N GLY A 119 -5.83 -9.73 -23.02
CA GLY A 119 -6.39 -10.78 -23.89
C GLY A 119 -5.73 -12.17 -23.73
N ASP A 120 -4.44 -12.21 -23.39
CA ASP A 120 -3.66 -13.42 -23.09
C ASP A 120 -3.24 -13.42 -21.61
N VAL A 121 -4.15 -13.97 -20.81
CA VAL A 121 -4.05 -14.06 -19.36
C VAL A 121 -2.84 -14.89 -18.91
N ALA A 122 -2.57 -16.01 -19.58
CA ALA A 122 -1.50 -16.92 -19.19
C ALA A 122 -0.12 -16.28 -19.41
N ALA A 123 0.09 -15.64 -20.57
CA ALA A 123 1.33 -14.92 -20.84
C ALA A 123 1.48 -13.69 -19.93
N TRP A 124 0.38 -13.02 -19.57
CA TRP A 124 0.42 -11.91 -18.61
C TRP A 124 0.85 -12.37 -17.22
N ASP A 125 0.26 -13.46 -16.71
CA ASP A 125 0.59 -14.04 -15.39
C ASP A 125 2.07 -14.49 -15.34
N ALA A 126 2.57 -15.13 -16.41
CA ALA A 126 3.98 -15.54 -16.52
C ALA A 126 4.94 -14.34 -16.51
N ARG A 127 4.65 -13.30 -17.30
CA ARG A 127 5.45 -12.06 -17.35
C ARG A 127 5.46 -11.35 -16.00
N LEU A 128 4.31 -11.27 -15.33
CA LEU A 128 4.22 -10.63 -14.03
C LEU A 128 5.05 -11.42 -13.01
N THR A 129 4.87 -12.74 -12.94
CA THR A 129 5.59 -13.61 -12.00
C THR A 129 7.11 -13.44 -12.10
N GLY A 130 7.65 -13.41 -13.33
CA GLY A 130 9.08 -13.17 -13.56
C GLY A 130 9.58 -11.76 -13.20
N ARG A 131 8.68 -10.79 -13.02
CA ARG A 131 9.01 -9.38 -12.71
C ARG A 131 8.50 -8.92 -11.34
N LEU A 132 7.83 -9.78 -10.57
CA LEU A 132 7.16 -9.40 -9.32
C LEU A 132 8.10 -8.71 -8.33
N THR A 133 9.30 -9.26 -8.12
CA THR A 133 10.30 -8.67 -7.21
C THR A 133 10.73 -7.29 -7.71
N ALA A 134 11.07 -7.16 -8.99
CA ALA A 134 11.47 -5.88 -9.57
C ALA A 134 10.35 -4.82 -9.47
N VAL A 135 9.10 -5.20 -9.70
CA VAL A 135 7.94 -4.30 -9.56
C VAL A 135 7.77 -3.85 -8.10
N LYS A 136 7.85 -4.78 -7.13
CA LYS A 136 7.77 -4.44 -5.70
C LYS A 136 8.88 -3.49 -5.28
N VAL A 137 10.13 -3.81 -5.64
CA VAL A 137 11.30 -2.99 -5.34
C VAL A 137 11.18 -1.61 -5.97
N ALA A 138 10.78 -1.52 -7.24
CA ALA A 138 10.61 -0.24 -7.92
C ALA A 138 9.56 0.64 -7.24
N ILE A 139 8.38 0.08 -6.91
CA ILE A 139 7.31 0.80 -6.20
C ILE A 139 7.77 1.23 -4.80
N CYS A 140 8.46 0.34 -4.07
CA CYS A 140 8.94 0.67 -2.72
C CYS A 140 10.04 1.72 -2.76
N ALA A 141 10.96 1.65 -3.72
CA ALA A 141 12.05 2.61 -3.87
C ALA A 141 11.54 4.00 -4.26
N THR A 142 10.59 4.08 -5.21
CA THR A 142 9.99 5.37 -5.57
C THR A 142 9.19 5.97 -4.42
N THR A 143 8.47 5.14 -3.65
CA THR A 143 7.78 5.57 -2.43
C THR A 143 8.76 6.08 -1.37
N ALA A 144 9.85 5.34 -1.12
CA ALA A 144 10.88 5.72 -0.16
C ALA A 144 11.56 7.05 -0.55
N ALA A 145 11.91 7.20 -1.84
CA ALA A 145 12.48 8.43 -2.36
C ALA A 145 11.53 9.61 -2.21
N ALA A 146 10.25 9.45 -2.56
CA ALA A 146 9.24 10.50 -2.43
C ALA A 146 9.07 10.93 -0.96
N LEU A 147 9.04 9.99 -0.02
CA LEU A 147 8.91 10.28 1.42
C LEU A 147 10.15 10.95 2.00
N ALA A 148 11.35 10.56 1.54
CA ALA A 148 12.60 11.21 1.95
C ALA A 148 12.65 12.67 1.47
N VAL A 149 12.28 12.93 0.21
CA VAL A 149 12.28 14.28 -0.37
C VAL A 149 11.22 15.18 0.26
N THR A 150 9.99 14.69 0.42
CA THR A 150 8.88 15.50 0.99
C THR A 150 9.03 15.76 2.48
N GLY A 151 9.64 14.85 3.22
CA GLY A 151 9.97 15.10 4.62
C GLY A 151 11.15 16.06 4.80
N TRP A 152 12.13 16.03 3.90
CA TRP A 152 13.21 17.01 3.88
C TRP A 152 12.69 18.44 3.73
N THR A 153 11.76 18.67 2.80
CA THR A 153 11.19 20.02 2.57
C THR A 153 10.30 20.50 3.71
N THR A 154 9.64 19.60 4.44
CA THR A 154 8.72 19.97 5.53
C THR A 154 9.41 20.11 6.90
N VAL A 155 10.56 19.47 7.10
CA VAL A 155 11.37 19.61 8.33
C VAL A 155 12.27 20.85 8.28
N TRP A 156 12.78 21.23 7.11
CA TRP A 156 13.80 22.28 6.98
C TRP A 156 13.37 23.52 6.17
N GLY A 157 12.20 23.50 5.53
CA GLY A 157 11.72 24.57 4.65
C GLY A 157 10.64 25.48 5.25
N GLY A 158 10.45 25.47 6.57
CA GLY A 158 9.47 26.29 7.30
C GLY A 158 10.13 27.38 8.14
#